data_AF-A0A351VCA9-F1
#
_entry.id   AF-A0A351VCA9-F1
#
_cell.length_a   1.000
_cell.length_b   1.000
_cell.length_c   1.000
_cell.angle_alpha   90.00
_cell.angle_beta   90.00
_cell.angle_gamma   90.00
#
_symmetry.space_group_name_H-M   'P 1'
#
loop_
_entity.id
_entity.type
_entity.pdbx_description
1 polymer ?
#
loop_
_entity_poly.entity_id
_entity_poly.type
_entity_poly.pdbx_seq_one_letter_code
_entity_poly.pdbx_strand_id
1 'polypeptide(L)'
;YGDSPYQSFSTFAGNPYYIDLEELIKKGWLTEEECEAYDFGGNDRYVDYEKIYRSRFKILKTAYQRSKIGDNKEFQKFKAGNAMWLEDYALYMAVKNSFGGASWIEWDEEIKLRRPEAVKAYKEKFAEEIEFYQFQQFLFAAQWFALKAYANKKKISIIGDIPIYVAFDSADTWANPELFQLDGTCTPVGVAGCPPDSFSATGQLWGNPLY
;
A
#
# COMPACT_ATOMS: atom_id res chain seq x y z
N TYR A 1 11.29 2.14 5.34
CA TYR A 1 11.69 1.06 4.43
C TYR A 1 12.41 1.65 3.23
N GLY A 2 13.39 0.94 2.66
CA GLY A 2 14.25 1.44 1.57
C GLY A 2 13.62 1.34 0.17
N ASP A 3 12.33 1.67 0.05
CA ASP A 3 11.59 1.79 -1.22
C ASP A 3 11.58 0.55 -2.14
N SER A 4 11.91 -0.62 -1.59
CA SER A 4 11.96 -1.88 -2.35
C SER A 4 10.56 -2.42 -2.67
N PRO A 5 10.26 -2.78 -3.93
CA PRO A 5 8.97 -3.39 -4.29
C PRO A 5 8.79 -4.81 -3.70
N TYR A 6 9.86 -5.43 -3.20
CA TYR A 6 9.82 -6.75 -2.54
C TYR A 6 9.51 -6.67 -1.04
N GLN A 7 9.31 -5.46 -0.50
CA GLN A 7 8.95 -5.23 0.89
C GLN A 7 7.76 -4.26 0.97
N SER A 8 6.62 -4.72 0.46
CA SER A 8 5.38 -3.94 0.35
C SER A 8 4.53 -4.03 1.62
N PHE A 9 3.70 -3.00 1.87
CA PHE A 9 2.66 -3.01 2.89
C PHE A 9 1.50 -3.95 2.59
N SER A 10 1.37 -4.42 1.34
CA SER A 10 0.43 -5.47 0.97
C SER A 10 0.86 -6.15 -0.33
N THR A 11 0.56 -7.43 -0.42
CA THR A 11 0.72 -8.28 -1.61
C THR A 11 -0.33 -7.95 -2.69
N PHE A 12 -1.44 -7.34 -2.31
CA PHE A 12 -2.57 -7.03 -3.21
C PHE A 12 -2.58 -5.57 -3.68
N ALA A 13 -2.19 -4.64 -2.81
CA ALA A 13 -2.29 -3.21 -3.08
C ALA A 13 -1.31 -2.73 -4.15
N GLY A 14 -1.75 -1.79 -4.98
CA GLY A 14 -0.92 -1.05 -5.90
C GLY A 14 -0.17 0.10 -5.23
N ASN A 15 0.99 0.45 -5.79
CA ASN A 15 1.79 1.55 -5.28
C ASN A 15 1.19 2.91 -5.68
N PRO A 16 0.74 3.75 -4.72
CA PRO A 16 0.12 5.05 -5.02
C PRO A 16 1.08 6.05 -5.69
N TYR A 17 2.38 5.78 -5.71
CA TYR A 17 3.36 6.62 -6.40
C TYR A 17 3.24 6.57 -7.92
N TYR A 18 2.59 5.52 -8.44
CA TYR A 18 2.33 5.36 -9.87
C TYR A 18 0.99 5.96 -10.33
N ILE A 19 0.24 6.61 -9.44
CA ILE A 19 -1.00 7.31 -9.82
C ILE A 19 -0.60 8.56 -10.63
N ASP A 20 -1.04 8.60 -11.89
CA ASP A 20 -0.85 9.71 -12.80
C ASP A 20 -1.69 10.93 -12.36
N LEU A 21 -1.00 12.02 -12.01
CA LEU A 21 -1.64 13.27 -11.59
C LEU A 21 -2.28 14.01 -12.76
N GLU A 22 -1.79 13.85 -14.00
CA GLU A 22 -2.40 14.51 -15.16
C GLU A 22 -3.83 14.03 -15.39
N GLU A 23 -4.12 12.75 -15.12
CA GLU A 23 -5.49 12.26 -15.18
C GLU A 23 -6.38 12.93 -14.13
N LEU A 24 -5.84 13.22 -12.94
CA LEU A 24 -6.57 13.92 -11.87
C LEU A 24 -6.80 15.40 -12.21
N ILE A 25 -5.86 16.03 -12.92
CA ILE A 25 -6.04 17.37 -13.51
C ILE A 25 -7.16 17.34 -14.56
N LYS A 26 -7.16 16.36 -15.47
CA LYS A 26 -8.22 16.19 -16.49
C LYS A 26 -9.61 15.98 -15.87
N LYS A 27 -9.68 15.38 -14.67
CA LYS A 27 -10.94 15.24 -13.90
C LYS A 27 -11.34 16.51 -13.13
N GLY A 28 -10.49 17.55 -13.14
CA GLY A 28 -10.70 18.79 -12.38
C GLY A 28 -10.53 18.62 -10.87
N TRP A 29 -9.84 17.56 -10.42
CA TRP A 29 -9.60 17.32 -9.00
C TRP A 29 -8.31 17.98 -8.52
N LEU A 30 -7.37 18.22 -9.43
CA LEU A 30 -6.13 18.97 -9.20
C LEU A 30 -5.97 20.03 -10.29
N THR A 31 -5.12 21.02 -10.05
CA THR A 31 -4.60 21.90 -11.09
C THR A 31 -3.13 21.60 -11.39
N GLU A 32 -2.63 22.11 -12.52
CA GLU A 32 -1.23 22.01 -12.89
C GLU A 32 -0.34 22.74 -11.87
N GLU A 33 -0.74 23.96 -11.47
CA GLU A 33 -0.01 24.77 -10.50
C GLU A 33 0.10 24.08 -9.13
N GLU A 34 -0.93 23.34 -8.71
CA GLU A 34 -0.89 22.57 -7.46
C GLU A 34 0.09 21.40 -7.53
N CYS A 35 0.19 20.75 -8.69
CA CYS A 35 1.16 19.67 -8.88
C CYS A 35 2.58 20.22 -8.93
N GLU A 36 2.80 21.33 -9.65
CA GLU A 36 4.11 21.99 -9.76
C GLU A 36 4.60 22.63 -8.45
N ALA A 37 3.69 22.96 -7.53
CA ALA A 37 4.04 23.50 -6.22
C ALA A 37 4.77 22.48 -5.31
N TYR A 38 4.69 21.19 -5.62
CA TYR A 38 5.43 20.15 -4.90
C TYR A 38 6.75 19.82 -5.59
N ASP A 39 7.79 19.63 -4.78
CA ASP A 39 9.06 19.10 -5.26
C ASP A 39 8.95 17.56 -5.34
N PHE A 40 9.06 17.02 -6.56
CA PHE A 40 9.11 15.58 -6.85
C PHE A 40 10.52 15.10 -7.22
N GLY A 41 11.53 15.96 -7.07
CA GLY A 41 12.84 15.79 -7.67
C GLY A 41 12.93 16.44 -9.05
N GLY A 42 14.14 16.60 -9.56
CA GLY A 42 14.41 17.25 -10.85
C GLY A 42 15.34 16.44 -11.75
N ASN A 43 15.59 15.17 -11.40
CA ASN A 43 16.45 14.28 -12.19
C ASN A 43 15.58 13.35 -13.04
N ASP A 44 15.87 13.28 -14.33
CA ASP A 44 15.15 12.44 -15.31
C ASP A 44 15.50 10.95 -15.22
N ARG A 45 16.63 10.61 -14.57
CA ARG A 45 17.14 9.23 -14.46
C ARG A 45 16.95 8.62 -13.07
N TYR A 46 16.78 9.44 -12.03
CA TYR A 46 16.72 8.99 -10.64
C TYR A 46 15.47 9.50 -9.94
N VAL A 47 14.83 8.60 -9.21
CA VAL A 47 13.68 8.90 -8.37
C VAL A 47 14.16 9.37 -7.00
N ASP A 48 13.66 10.52 -6.54
CA ASP A 48 13.85 10.99 -5.17
C ASP A 48 12.65 10.51 -4.32
N TYR A 49 12.79 9.33 -3.72
CA TYR A 49 11.71 8.70 -2.96
C TYR A 49 11.32 9.49 -1.72
N GLU A 50 12.25 10.20 -1.08
CA GLU A 50 11.92 11.03 0.08
C GLU A 50 10.96 12.16 -0.32
N LYS A 51 11.26 12.84 -1.43
CA LYS A 51 10.41 13.91 -1.95
C LYS A 51 9.05 13.38 -2.37
N ILE A 52 9.00 12.25 -3.07
CA ILE A 52 7.73 11.61 -3.43
C ILE A 52 6.93 11.25 -2.17
N TYR A 53 7.55 10.65 -1.15
CA TYR A 53 6.88 10.32 0.10
C TYR A 53 6.26 11.54 0.79
N ARG A 54 6.98 12.67 0.82
CA ARG A 54 6.52 13.91 1.46
C ARG A 54 5.41 14.63 0.69
N SER A 55 5.33 14.44 -0.63
CA SER A 55 4.46 15.19 -1.54
C SER A 55 3.23 14.39 -2.00
N ARG A 56 3.42 13.11 -2.38
CA ARG A 56 2.41 12.31 -3.10
C ARG A 56 1.13 12.12 -2.31
N PHE A 57 1.22 11.77 -1.04
CA PHE A 57 0.01 11.55 -0.23
C PHE A 57 -0.78 12.85 0.01
N LYS A 58 -0.10 14.00 0.11
CA LYS A 58 -0.74 15.30 0.30
C LYS A 58 -1.54 15.72 -0.93
N ILE A 59 -0.92 15.66 -2.11
CA ILE A 59 -1.60 16.03 -3.36
C ILE A 59 -2.76 15.05 -3.67
N LEU A 60 -2.58 13.75 -3.41
CA LEU A 60 -3.68 12.78 -3.56
C LEU A 60 -4.82 13.02 -2.56
N LYS A 61 -4.53 13.51 -1.35
CA LYS A 61 -5.57 13.89 -0.38
C LYS A 61 -6.38 15.09 -0.87
N THR A 62 -5.74 16.08 -1.49
CA THR A 62 -6.44 17.19 -2.16
C THR A 62 -7.38 16.69 -3.25
N ALA A 63 -6.91 15.76 -4.10
CA ALA A 63 -7.75 15.15 -5.12
C ALA A 63 -8.93 14.39 -4.51
N TYR A 64 -8.69 13.61 -3.45
CA TYR A 64 -9.74 12.88 -2.72
C TYR A 64 -10.83 13.82 -2.20
N GLN A 65 -10.45 14.90 -1.52
CA GLN A 65 -11.40 15.88 -0.97
C GLN A 65 -12.30 16.52 -2.03
N ARG A 66 -11.78 16.69 -3.26
CA ARG A 66 -12.54 17.28 -4.39
C ARG A 66 -13.31 16.25 -5.21
N SER A 67 -12.90 14.98 -5.15
CA SER A 67 -13.44 13.92 -6.00
C SER A 67 -14.91 13.58 -5.71
N LYS A 68 -15.38 13.82 -4.48
CA LYS A 68 -16.67 13.32 -3.97
C LYS A 68 -16.84 11.82 -4.25
N ILE A 69 -15.77 11.05 -4.11
CA ILE A 69 -15.73 9.65 -4.55
C ILE A 69 -16.76 8.76 -3.84
N GLY A 70 -17.19 9.12 -2.62
CA GLY A 70 -18.22 8.38 -1.88
C GLY A 70 -19.50 8.11 -2.67
N ASP A 71 -19.92 9.03 -3.55
CA ASP A 71 -21.12 8.89 -4.38
C ASP A 71 -20.88 8.14 -5.71
N ASN A 72 -19.63 7.79 -6.00
CA ASN A 72 -19.24 7.16 -7.25
C ASN A 72 -19.58 5.66 -7.26
N LYS A 73 -20.46 5.24 -8.17
CA LYS A 73 -20.91 3.84 -8.29
C LYS A 73 -19.79 2.85 -8.63
N GLU A 74 -18.84 3.24 -9.48
CA GLU A 74 -17.70 2.39 -9.84
C GLU A 74 -16.74 2.23 -8.66
N PHE A 75 -16.58 3.27 -7.84
CA PHE A 75 -15.82 3.17 -6.60
C PHE A 75 -16.47 2.21 -5.60
N GLN A 76 -17.79 2.30 -5.39
CA GLN A 76 -18.49 1.35 -4.51
C GLN A 76 -18.42 -0.08 -5.04
N LYS A 77 -18.52 -0.27 -6.36
CA LYS A 77 -18.33 -1.57 -7.00
C LYS A 77 -16.91 -2.10 -6.84
N PHE A 78 -15.90 -1.25 -6.99
CA PHE A 78 -14.50 -1.59 -6.76
C PHE A 78 -14.28 -2.05 -5.32
N LYS A 79 -14.82 -1.31 -4.34
CA LYS A 79 -14.77 -1.70 -2.93
C LYS A 79 -15.39 -3.07 -2.69
N ALA A 80 -16.62 -3.28 -3.16
CA ALA A 80 -17.31 -4.55 -2.99
C ALA A 80 -16.57 -5.72 -3.67
N GLY A 81 -16.02 -5.50 -4.86
CA GLY A 81 -15.26 -6.51 -5.60
C GLY A 81 -13.89 -6.86 -5.00
N ASN A 82 -13.36 -6.00 -4.12
CA ASN A 82 -12.03 -6.16 -3.52
C ASN A 82 -12.08 -6.25 -1.99
N ALA A 83 -13.26 -6.42 -1.39
CA ALA A 83 -13.47 -6.35 0.05
C ALA A 83 -12.55 -7.30 0.86
N MET A 84 -12.20 -8.45 0.28
CA MET A 84 -11.35 -9.47 0.90
C MET A 84 -9.97 -8.94 1.34
N TRP A 85 -9.38 -7.99 0.61
CA TRP A 85 -8.06 -7.45 0.94
C TRP A 85 -8.08 -5.93 1.18
N LEU A 86 -8.96 -5.21 0.49
CA LEU A 86 -8.96 -3.75 0.47
C LEU A 86 -9.38 -3.15 1.81
N GLU A 87 -10.32 -3.78 2.52
CA GLU A 87 -10.74 -3.30 3.83
C GLU A 87 -9.61 -3.36 4.86
N ASP A 88 -8.91 -4.49 4.91
CA ASP A 88 -7.80 -4.69 5.83
C ASP A 88 -6.59 -3.83 5.46
N TYR A 89 -6.26 -3.72 4.18
CA TYR A 89 -5.21 -2.81 3.72
C TYR A 89 -5.50 -1.36 4.10
N ALA A 90 -6.70 -0.86 3.81
CA ALA A 90 -7.04 0.53 4.06
C ALA A 90 -7.09 0.84 5.57
N LEU A 91 -7.61 -0.08 6.37
CA LEU A 91 -7.57 0.03 7.83
C LEU A 91 -6.13 0.00 8.35
N TYR A 92 -5.31 -0.96 7.91
CA TYR A 92 -3.91 -1.06 8.27
C TYR A 92 -3.17 0.25 8.01
N MET A 93 -3.31 0.82 6.81
CA MET A 93 -2.63 2.06 6.43
C MET A 93 -3.11 3.26 7.26
N ALA A 94 -4.41 3.33 7.56
CA ALA A 94 -4.97 4.38 8.42
C ALA A 94 -4.46 4.29 9.86
N VAL A 95 -4.46 3.08 10.45
CA VAL A 95 -3.91 2.84 11.79
C VAL A 95 -2.42 3.15 11.81
N LYS A 96 -1.66 2.62 10.85
CA LYS A 96 -0.22 2.85 10.72
C LYS A 96 0.14 4.33 10.72
N ASN A 97 -0.58 5.12 9.91
CA ASN A 97 -0.36 6.56 9.85
C ASN A 97 -0.69 7.25 11.18
N SER A 98 -1.72 6.79 11.90
CA SER A 98 -2.05 7.34 13.23
C SER A 98 -0.98 7.06 14.30
N PHE A 99 -0.19 6.00 14.12
CA PHE A 99 0.99 5.68 14.94
C PHE A 99 2.29 6.23 14.33
N GLY A 100 2.22 7.23 13.45
CA GLY A 100 3.40 7.90 12.89
C GLY A 100 4.27 6.99 12.00
N GLY A 101 3.69 5.92 11.44
CA GLY A 101 4.41 4.97 10.59
C GLY A 101 5.01 3.76 11.32
N ALA A 102 4.82 3.66 12.65
CA ALA A 102 5.31 2.54 13.47
C ALA A 102 4.84 1.17 12.93
N SER A 103 5.65 0.14 13.17
CA SER A 103 5.29 -1.23 12.80
C SER A 103 4.08 -1.70 13.59
N TRP A 104 3.24 -2.56 13.02
CA TRP A 104 2.02 -3.01 13.72
C TRP A 104 2.29 -3.77 15.02
N ILE A 105 3.50 -4.35 15.17
CA ILE A 105 3.93 -4.98 16.42
C ILE A 105 4.04 -3.98 17.59
N GLU A 106 4.21 -2.69 17.28
CA GLU A 106 4.37 -1.59 18.24
C GLU A 106 3.04 -0.87 18.55
N TRP A 107 1.93 -1.27 17.91
CA TRP A 107 0.62 -0.68 18.18
C TRP A 107 0.05 -1.17 19.51
N ASP A 108 -0.97 -0.46 20.00
CA ASP A 108 -1.73 -0.88 21.18
C ASP A 108 -2.21 -2.33 21.02
N GLU A 109 -2.13 -3.12 22.09
CA GLU A 109 -2.34 -4.57 22.06
C GLU A 109 -3.69 -4.96 21.41
N GLU A 110 -4.75 -4.21 21.70
CA GLU A 110 -6.09 -4.52 21.20
C GLU A 110 -6.21 -4.40 19.67
N ILE A 111 -5.58 -3.39 19.05
CA ILE A 111 -5.57 -3.24 17.59
C ILE A 111 -4.51 -4.13 16.92
N LYS A 112 -3.36 -4.34 17.59
CA LYS A 112 -2.35 -5.31 17.19
C LYS A 112 -2.94 -6.70 17.02
N LEU A 113 -3.71 -7.15 18.01
CA LEU A 113 -4.40 -8.45 18.04
C LEU A 113 -5.75 -8.44 17.32
N ARG A 114 -6.12 -7.32 16.68
CA ARG A 114 -7.38 -7.16 15.92
C ARG A 114 -8.62 -7.56 16.71
N ARG A 115 -8.67 -7.17 18.00
CA ARG A 115 -9.85 -7.37 18.84
C ARG A 115 -11.06 -6.70 18.18
N PRO A 116 -12.22 -7.38 18.04
CA PRO A 116 -13.35 -6.87 17.24
C PRO A 116 -13.80 -5.46 17.60
N GLU A 117 -13.82 -5.14 18.90
CA GLU A 117 -14.20 -3.84 19.44
C GLU A 117 -13.19 -2.75 19.05
N ALA A 118 -11.89 -3.06 19.11
CA ALA A 118 -10.84 -2.15 18.68
C ALA A 118 -10.90 -1.92 17.16
N VAL A 119 -10.99 -2.98 16.36
CA VAL A 119 -11.14 -2.88 14.90
C VAL A 119 -12.34 -2.00 14.55
N LYS A 120 -13.48 -2.20 15.20
CA LYS A 120 -14.68 -1.36 14.99
C LYS A 120 -14.41 0.10 15.36
N ALA A 121 -13.83 0.36 16.54
CA ALA A 121 -13.53 1.72 16.99
C ALA A 121 -12.56 2.45 16.04
N TYR A 122 -11.53 1.76 15.54
CA TYR A 122 -10.59 2.32 14.57
C TYR A 122 -11.25 2.53 13.19
N LYS A 123 -12.11 1.62 12.73
CA LYS A 123 -12.90 1.81 11.49
C LYS A 123 -13.78 3.06 11.57
N GLU A 124 -14.45 3.29 12.70
CA GLU A 124 -15.29 4.48 12.93
C GLU A 124 -14.43 5.76 13.03
N LYS A 125 -13.37 5.71 13.84
CA LYS A 125 -12.48 6.86 14.09
C LYS A 125 -11.77 7.34 12.82
N PHE A 126 -11.37 6.42 11.94
CA PHE A 126 -10.56 6.70 10.75
C PHE A 126 -11.32 6.47 9.44
N ALA A 127 -12.65 6.55 9.44
CA ALA A 127 -13.48 6.28 8.26
C ALA A 127 -13.05 7.08 7.01
N GLU A 128 -12.75 8.37 7.16
CA GLU A 128 -12.28 9.21 6.05
C GLU A 128 -10.88 8.80 5.55
N GLU A 129 -9.97 8.45 6.45
CA GLU A 129 -8.63 7.99 6.04
C GLU A 129 -8.67 6.62 5.36
N ILE A 130 -9.54 5.72 5.84
CA ILE A 130 -9.78 4.42 5.21
C ILE A 130 -10.33 4.64 3.79
N GLU A 131 -11.32 5.51 3.61
CA GLU A 131 -11.85 5.80 2.27
C GLU A 131 -10.79 6.46 1.37
N PHE A 132 -9.91 7.30 1.93
CA PHE A 132 -8.78 7.87 1.21
C PHE A 132 -7.80 6.80 0.68
N TYR A 133 -7.44 5.79 1.49
CA TYR A 133 -6.60 4.68 1.01
C TYR A 133 -7.33 3.81 -0.02
N GLN A 134 -8.64 3.60 0.14
CA GLN A 134 -9.47 2.91 -0.85
C GLN A 134 -9.51 3.68 -2.17
N PHE A 135 -9.64 5.00 -2.12
CA PHE A 135 -9.62 5.89 -3.27
C PHE A 135 -8.31 5.77 -4.06
N GLN A 136 -7.16 5.76 -3.37
CA GLN A 136 -5.86 5.55 -4.02
C GLN A 136 -5.82 4.22 -4.79
N GLN A 137 -6.29 3.13 -4.17
CA GLN A 137 -6.31 1.81 -4.81
C GLN A 137 -7.28 1.75 -6.00
N PHE A 138 -8.41 2.45 -5.92
CA PHE A 138 -9.33 2.59 -7.03
C PHE A 138 -8.68 3.31 -8.22
N LEU A 139 -7.98 4.42 -7.98
CA LEU A 139 -7.27 5.16 -9.03
C LEU A 139 -6.17 4.33 -9.66
N PHE A 140 -5.33 3.71 -8.83
CA PHE A 140 -4.26 2.83 -9.30
C PHE A 140 -4.81 1.72 -10.19
N ALA A 141 -5.85 1.00 -9.73
CA ALA A 141 -6.44 -0.09 -10.48
C ALA A 141 -7.03 0.40 -11.81
N ALA A 142 -7.76 1.51 -11.81
CA ALA A 142 -8.34 2.08 -13.03
C ALA A 142 -7.26 2.41 -14.07
N GLN A 143 -6.18 3.08 -13.65
CA GLN A 143 -5.06 3.45 -14.51
C GLN A 143 -4.28 2.23 -15.00
N TRP A 144 -3.97 1.29 -14.10
CA TRP A 144 -3.27 0.06 -14.44
C TRP A 144 -4.03 -0.78 -15.47
N PHE A 145 -5.35 -0.95 -15.29
CA PHE A 145 -6.16 -1.71 -16.23
C PHE A 145 -6.35 -0.98 -17.58
N ALA A 146 -6.38 0.35 -17.59
CA ALA A 146 -6.37 1.12 -18.84
C ALA A 146 -5.05 0.91 -19.61
N LEU A 147 -3.91 0.99 -18.93
CA LEU A 147 -2.59 0.70 -19.51
C LEU A 147 -2.50 -0.73 -20.03
N LYS A 148 -2.93 -1.71 -19.23
CA LYS A 148 -2.94 -3.13 -19.61
C LYS A 148 -3.81 -3.37 -20.84
N ALA A 149 -5.01 -2.78 -20.89
CA ALA A 149 -5.89 -2.88 -22.04
C ALA A 149 -5.23 -2.31 -23.31
N TYR A 150 -4.56 -1.16 -23.19
CA TYR A 150 -3.80 -0.57 -24.29
C TYR A 150 -2.67 -1.50 -24.77
N ALA A 151 -1.84 -2.03 -23.86
CA ALA A 151 -0.76 -2.95 -24.18
C ALA A 151 -1.28 -4.22 -24.86
N ASN A 152 -2.36 -4.81 -24.35
CA ASN A 152 -2.97 -6.01 -24.92
C ASN A 152 -3.55 -5.75 -26.32
N LYS A 153 -4.14 -4.56 -26.58
CA LYS A 153 -4.56 -4.15 -27.93
C LYS A 153 -3.37 -4.08 -28.91
N LYS A 154 -2.17 -3.79 -28.41
CA LYS A 154 -0.91 -3.82 -29.17
C LYS A 154 -0.24 -5.20 -29.20
N LYS A 155 -0.91 -6.25 -28.72
CA LYS A 155 -0.39 -7.63 -28.60
C LYS A 155 0.84 -7.72 -27.69
N ILE A 156 0.97 -6.81 -26.73
CA ILE A 156 2.02 -6.84 -25.71
C ILE A 156 1.44 -7.50 -24.45
N SER A 157 2.15 -8.51 -23.96
CA SER A 157 1.88 -9.16 -22.67
C SER A 157 2.71 -8.51 -21.56
N ILE A 158 2.15 -8.47 -20.35
CA ILE A 158 2.83 -7.93 -19.16
C ILE A 158 3.15 -9.11 -18.25
N ILE A 159 4.41 -9.20 -17.83
CA ILE A 159 4.88 -10.16 -16.84
C ILE A 159 4.93 -9.42 -15.50
N GLY A 160 4.18 -9.92 -14.52
CA GLY A 160 4.27 -9.45 -13.14
C GLY A 160 5.38 -10.17 -12.38
N ASP A 161 5.70 -9.66 -11.21
CA ASP A 161 6.65 -10.27 -10.27
C ASP A 161 5.99 -10.35 -8.89
N ILE A 162 6.10 -11.51 -8.24
CA ILE A 162 5.47 -11.77 -6.95
C ILE A 162 6.56 -12.32 -6.01
N PRO A 163 6.91 -11.58 -4.95
CA PRO A 163 7.81 -12.09 -3.92
C PRO A 163 7.25 -13.37 -3.28
N ILE A 164 8.10 -14.35 -3.02
CA ILE A 164 7.69 -15.58 -2.33
C ILE A 164 7.19 -15.30 -0.90
N TYR A 165 7.80 -14.35 -0.19
CA TYR A 165 7.42 -13.96 1.17
C TYR A 165 6.84 -12.55 1.20
N VAL A 166 5.89 -12.34 2.10
CA VAL A 166 5.35 -11.01 2.41
C VAL A 166 6.26 -10.27 3.41
N ALA A 167 6.14 -8.94 3.50
CA ALA A 167 6.84 -8.18 4.52
C ALA A 167 6.18 -8.41 5.90
N PHE A 168 6.98 -8.49 6.98
CA PHE A 168 6.43 -8.62 8.34
C PHE A 168 5.50 -7.46 8.69
N ASP A 169 5.96 -6.22 8.45
CA ASP A 169 5.16 -5.02 8.67
C ASP A 169 4.26 -4.75 7.46
N SER A 170 3.22 -5.55 7.32
CA SER A 170 2.24 -5.48 6.23
C SER A 170 0.83 -5.73 6.72
N ALA A 171 -0.17 -5.29 5.94
CA ALA A 171 -1.56 -5.65 6.14
C ALA A 171 -1.77 -7.17 6.05
N ASP A 172 -0.99 -7.87 5.22
CA ASP A 172 -1.13 -9.32 5.02
C ASP A 172 -0.80 -10.09 6.31
N THR A 173 0.34 -9.76 6.95
CA THR A 173 0.77 -10.40 8.21
C THR A 173 -0.08 -9.96 9.39
N TRP A 174 -0.45 -8.67 9.46
CA TRP A 174 -1.28 -8.17 10.54
C TRP A 174 -2.70 -8.76 10.50
N ALA A 175 -3.31 -8.89 9.32
CA ALA A 175 -4.69 -9.36 9.19
C ALA A 175 -4.83 -10.89 9.26
N ASN A 176 -3.77 -11.64 8.94
CA ASN A 176 -3.80 -13.11 8.86
C ASN A 176 -2.61 -13.74 9.61
N PRO A 177 -2.41 -13.43 10.91
CA PRO A 177 -1.24 -13.91 11.67
C PRO A 177 -1.15 -15.45 11.73
N GLU A 178 -2.27 -16.16 11.56
CA GLU A 178 -2.34 -17.62 11.55
C GLU A 178 -1.70 -18.27 10.31
N LEU A 179 -1.42 -17.49 9.27
CA LEU A 179 -0.71 -17.96 8.07
C LEU A 179 0.81 -17.92 8.22
N PHE A 180 1.32 -17.54 9.40
CA PHE A 180 2.74 -17.31 9.65
C PHE A 180 3.20 -17.96 10.95
N GLN A 181 4.49 -18.29 11.01
CA GLN A 181 5.16 -18.83 12.18
C GLN A 181 5.46 -17.74 13.22
N LEU A 182 4.42 -17.26 13.89
CA LEU A 182 4.49 -16.25 14.95
C LEU A 182 4.29 -16.89 16.34
N ASP A 183 4.94 -16.33 17.36
CA ASP A 183 4.69 -16.69 18.75
C ASP A 183 3.42 -16.04 19.32
N GLY A 184 3.12 -16.31 20.59
CA GLY A 184 1.93 -15.77 21.28
C GLY A 184 1.90 -14.24 21.43
N THR A 185 3.01 -13.55 21.14
CA THR A 185 3.11 -12.08 21.13
C THR A 185 3.06 -11.49 19.72
N CYS A 186 2.86 -12.34 18.71
CA CYS A 186 2.91 -12.05 17.28
C CYS A 186 4.31 -11.72 16.73
N THR A 187 5.36 -12.23 17.38
CA THR A 187 6.75 -12.07 16.94
C THR A 187 7.19 -13.29 16.11
N PRO A 188 7.92 -13.12 14.98
CA PRO A 188 8.37 -14.27 14.18
C PRO A 188 9.27 -15.23 14.97
N VAL A 189 8.91 -16.52 14.97
CA VAL A 189 9.73 -17.59 15.59
C VAL A 189 10.97 -17.87 14.74
N GLY A 190 10.84 -17.72 13.42
CA GLY A 190 11.91 -17.81 12.45
C GLY A 190 11.66 -16.83 11.30
N VAL A 191 12.73 -16.48 10.59
CA VAL A 191 12.67 -15.54 9.46
C VAL A 191 13.36 -16.11 8.23
N ALA A 192 12.92 -15.63 7.07
CA ALA A 192 13.47 -16.05 5.79
C ALA A 192 14.91 -15.59 5.58
N GLY A 193 15.64 -16.38 4.80
CA GLY A 193 17.01 -16.15 4.39
C GLY A 193 17.52 -17.24 3.46
N CYS A 194 18.81 -17.17 3.15
CA CYS A 194 19.53 -18.16 2.36
C CYS A 194 20.80 -18.57 3.14
N PRO A 195 21.16 -19.86 3.22
CA PRO A 195 22.39 -20.29 3.88
C PRO A 195 23.65 -19.81 3.15
N PRO A 196 24.84 -19.91 3.77
CA PRO A 196 26.10 -19.72 3.07
C PRO A 196 26.26 -20.61 1.84
N ASP A 197 26.92 -20.09 0.82
CA ASP A 197 27.27 -20.80 -0.41
C ASP A 197 28.65 -20.37 -0.93
N SER A 198 29.04 -20.84 -2.13
CA SER A 198 30.32 -20.48 -2.74
C SER A 198 30.46 -18.99 -3.11
N PHE A 199 29.36 -18.23 -3.12
CA PHE A 199 29.33 -16.80 -3.44
C PHE A 199 29.22 -15.92 -2.19
N SER A 200 28.56 -16.41 -1.12
CA SER A 200 28.42 -15.71 0.16
C SER A 200 28.77 -16.61 1.34
N ALA A 201 29.86 -16.29 2.03
CA ALA A 201 30.32 -17.03 3.20
C ALA A 201 29.37 -16.96 4.41
N THR A 202 28.49 -15.95 4.47
CA THR A 202 27.54 -15.73 5.58
C THR A 202 26.08 -15.96 5.18
N GLY A 203 25.82 -16.30 3.92
CA GLY A 203 24.45 -16.39 3.40
C GLY A 203 23.76 -15.02 3.36
N GLN A 204 22.45 -15.02 3.53
CA GLN A 204 21.61 -13.81 3.53
C GLN A 204 20.50 -13.94 4.57
N LEU A 205 20.25 -12.87 5.31
CA LEU A 205 19.12 -12.76 6.25
C LEU A 205 18.13 -11.73 5.69
N TRP A 206 16.97 -12.18 5.24
CA TRP A 206 15.99 -11.31 4.59
C TRP A 206 14.98 -10.71 5.59
N GLY A 207 14.64 -11.48 6.64
CA GLY A 207 13.82 -10.97 7.74
C GLY A 207 12.30 -11.08 7.55
N ASN A 208 11.82 -11.63 6.42
CA ASN A 208 10.40 -11.91 6.22
C ASN A 208 9.92 -13.01 7.19
N PRO A 209 8.66 -12.98 7.65
CA PRO A 209 8.08 -14.08 8.42
C PRO A 209 7.95 -15.31 7.52
N LEU A 210 8.16 -16.50 8.10
CA LEU A 210 7.89 -17.76 7.45
C LEU A 210 6.40 -18.08 7.52
N TYR A 211 5.87 -18.78 6.51
CA TYR A 211 4.51 -19.32 6.52
C TYR A 211 4.37 -20.47 7.53
#